data_AF-A0A965VBV5-F1
#
_entry.id   AF-A0A965VBV5-F1
#
_cell.length_a   1.000
_cell.length_b   1.000
_cell.length_c   1.000
_cell.angle_alpha   90.00
_cell.angle_beta   90.00
_cell.angle_gamma   90.00
#
_symmetry.space_group_name_H-M   'P 1'
#
loop_
_entity.id
_entity.type
_entity.pdbx_description
1 polymer ?
#
loop_
_entity_poly.entity_id
_entity_poly.type
_entity_poly.pdbx_seq_one_letter_code
_entity_poly.pdbx_strand_id
1 'polypeptide(L)'
;MAQARTKLALLSVALMVSGFRLQYIRVASGELKEKLLDAIAKSIAVVSLKEALETIGLSMARYLSWSKRKIQCRLSDEVSCPKLTPTKITTKERTAICDLVTSKKYLYFSITSLALFAKRRGLVFASLTVWYRTVREFSLRRPGIRIHPAKPKVGIRASAANQI
;
A
#
# COMPACT_ATOMS: atom_id res chain seq x y z
N MET A 1 -16.96 -13.16 -36.17
CA MET A 1 -17.45 -11.87 -35.60
C MET A 1 -18.81 -11.97 -34.89
N ALA A 2 -19.76 -12.79 -35.33
CA ALA A 2 -21.10 -12.90 -34.72
C ALA A 2 -21.08 -13.35 -33.24
N GLN A 3 -20.26 -14.35 -32.88
CA GLN A 3 -20.15 -14.86 -31.50
C GLN A 3 -19.56 -13.85 -30.50
N ALA A 4 -18.71 -12.92 -30.96
CA ALA A 4 -18.14 -11.89 -30.08
C ALA A 4 -19.19 -10.82 -29.73
N ARG A 5 -20.00 -10.42 -30.71
CA ARG A 5 -21.09 -9.46 -30.52
C ARG A 5 -22.17 -9.98 -29.57
N THR A 6 -22.54 -11.26 -29.69
CA THR A 6 -23.53 -11.88 -28.79
C THR A 6 -23.03 -12.00 -27.36
N LYS A 7 -21.77 -12.39 -27.15
CA LYS A 7 -21.15 -12.41 -25.82
C LYS A 7 -21.04 -11.02 -25.19
N LEU A 8 -20.70 -10.00 -25.97
CA LEU A 8 -20.65 -8.61 -25.50
C LEU A 8 -22.03 -8.07 -25.14
N ALA A 9 -23.04 -8.37 -25.93
CA ALA A 9 -24.43 -8.01 -25.64
C ALA A 9 -24.93 -8.69 -24.35
N LEU A 10 -24.59 -9.97 -24.15
CA LEU A 10 -24.90 -10.67 -22.90
C LEU A 10 -24.20 -10.04 -21.69
N LEU A 11 -22.91 -9.70 -21.83
CA LEU A 11 -22.15 -9.04 -20.77
C LEU A 11 -22.69 -7.65 -20.45
N SER A 12 -23.04 -6.85 -21.46
CA SER A 12 -23.57 -5.50 -21.25
C SER A 12 -24.93 -5.53 -20.56
N VAL A 13 -25.81 -6.46 -20.93
CA VAL A 13 -27.11 -6.66 -20.26
C VAL A 13 -26.91 -7.14 -18.82
N ALA A 14 -26.01 -8.10 -18.57
CA ALA A 14 -25.71 -8.56 -17.21
C ALA A 14 -25.15 -7.43 -16.33
N LEU A 15 -24.24 -6.62 -16.87
CA LEU A 15 -23.68 -5.46 -16.17
C LEU A 15 -24.74 -4.39 -15.90
N MET A 16 -25.65 -4.15 -16.85
CA MET A 16 -26.76 -3.22 -16.68
C MET A 16 -27.72 -3.67 -15.56
N VAL A 17 -28.12 -4.95 -15.55
CA VAL A 17 -28.98 -5.51 -14.50
C VAL A 17 -28.30 -5.44 -13.12
N SER A 18 -26.99 -5.65 -13.06
CA SER A 18 -26.22 -5.53 -11.81
C SER A 18 -25.94 -4.08 -11.35
N GLY A 19 -26.28 -3.07 -12.17
CA GLY A 19 -25.98 -1.66 -11.90
C GLY A 19 -24.47 -1.33 -11.88
N PHE A 20 -23.63 -2.23 -12.39
CA PHE A 20 -22.17 -2.11 -12.27
C PHE A 20 -21.63 -1.12 -13.30
N ARG A 21 -21.15 0.04 -12.82
CA ARG A 21 -20.46 1.05 -13.64
C ARG A 21 -19.13 1.44 -13.00
N LEU A 22 -18.02 1.15 -13.68
CA LEU A 22 -16.69 1.52 -13.16
C LEU A 22 -16.49 3.03 -13.03
N GLN A 23 -17.29 3.87 -13.68
CA GLN A 23 -17.26 5.32 -13.53
C GLN A 23 -17.46 5.78 -12.08
N TYR A 24 -18.29 5.08 -11.31
CA TYR A 24 -18.57 5.42 -9.91
C TYR A 24 -17.74 4.60 -8.91
N ILE A 25 -17.10 3.52 -9.37
CA ILE A 25 -16.29 2.65 -8.52
C ILE A 25 -14.84 3.14 -8.50
N ARG A 26 -14.28 3.28 -7.30
CA ARG A 26 -12.87 3.61 -7.11
C ARG A 26 -12.04 2.33 -7.04
N VAL A 27 -11.18 2.13 -8.04
CA VAL A 27 -10.20 1.04 -8.05
C VAL A 27 -8.90 1.55 -7.41
N ALA A 28 -8.58 1.11 -6.20
CA ALA A 28 -7.38 1.57 -5.49
C ALA A 28 -6.10 0.84 -5.95
N SER A 29 -6.20 -0.48 -6.19
CA SER A 29 -5.06 -1.33 -6.56
C SER A 29 -4.50 -0.96 -7.95
N GLY A 30 -3.17 -0.79 -8.02
CA GLY A 30 -2.46 -0.58 -9.28
C GLY A 30 -2.52 -1.80 -10.20
N GLU A 31 -2.32 -3.00 -9.63
CA GLU A 31 -2.34 -4.26 -10.37
C GLU A 31 -3.69 -4.52 -11.06
N LEU A 32 -4.80 -4.22 -10.39
CA LEU A 32 -6.13 -4.38 -10.97
C LEU A 32 -6.35 -3.41 -12.14
N LYS A 33 -5.80 -2.18 -12.06
CA LYS A 33 -5.86 -1.24 -13.17
C LYS A 33 -5.00 -1.67 -14.33
N GLU A 34 -3.82 -2.24 -14.08
CA GLU A 34 -2.97 -2.78 -15.14
C GLU A 34 -3.67 -3.90 -15.89
N LYS A 35 -4.21 -4.88 -15.17
CA LYS A 35 -5.02 -5.96 -15.75
C LYS A 35 -6.18 -5.42 -16.57
N LEU A 36 -6.84 -4.36 -16.10
CA LEU A 36 -7.96 -3.73 -16.80
C LEU A 36 -7.51 -3.00 -18.06
N LEU A 37 -6.41 -2.24 -18.00
CA LEU A 37 -5.83 -1.57 -19.18
C LEU A 37 -5.34 -2.58 -20.22
N ASP A 38 -4.75 -3.70 -19.79
CA ASP A 38 -4.30 -4.78 -20.68
C ASP A 38 -5.49 -5.51 -21.33
N ALA A 39 -6.57 -5.73 -20.57
CA ALA A 39 -7.81 -6.28 -21.11
C ALA A 39 -8.44 -5.35 -22.16
N ILE A 40 -8.46 -4.03 -21.90
CA ILE A 40 -8.92 -3.04 -22.88
C ILE A 40 -8.01 -3.08 -24.13
N ALA A 41 -6.69 -3.07 -23.97
CA ALA A 41 -5.76 -3.11 -25.08
C ALA A 41 -5.96 -4.35 -25.98
N LYS A 42 -6.21 -5.52 -25.39
CA LYS A 42 -6.55 -6.76 -26.12
C LYS A 42 -7.89 -6.67 -26.84
N SER A 43 -8.88 -6.01 -26.24
CA SER A 43 -10.23 -5.87 -26.81
C SER A 43 -10.28 -5.00 -28.06
N ILE A 44 -9.35 -4.04 -28.20
CA ILE A 44 -9.29 -3.12 -29.34
C ILE A 44 -9.07 -3.86 -30.68
N ALA A 45 -8.47 -5.06 -30.65
CA ALA A 45 -8.29 -5.87 -31.85
C ALA A 45 -9.61 -6.37 -32.46
N VAL A 46 -10.70 -6.38 -31.69
CA VAL A 46 -11.99 -6.95 -32.09
C VAL A 46 -13.11 -5.90 -32.05
N VAL A 47 -13.00 -4.89 -31.19
CA VAL A 47 -14.05 -3.94 -30.85
C VAL A 47 -13.47 -2.52 -30.87
N SER A 48 -14.28 -1.52 -31.23
CA SER A 48 -13.85 -0.14 -31.14
C SER A 48 -13.56 0.26 -29.68
N LEU A 49 -12.57 1.13 -29.46
CA LEU A 49 -12.22 1.58 -28.10
C LEU A 49 -13.44 2.15 -27.35
N LYS A 50 -14.32 2.85 -28.07
CA LYS A 50 -15.54 3.45 -27.52
C LYS A 50 -16.48 2.38 -26.97
N GLU A 51 -16.78 1.34 -27.74
CA GLU A 51 -17.63 0.22 -27.32
C GLU A 51 -17.03 -0.55 -26.13
N ALA A 52 -15.70 -0.75 -26.13
CA ALA A 52 -15.01 -1.39 -25.02
C ALA A 52 -15.12 -0.58 -23.71
N LEU A 53 -15.07 0.75 -23.79
CA LEU A 53 -15.22 1.62 -22.62
C LEU A 53 -16.68 1.71 -22.15
N GLU A 54 -17.64 1.74 -23.07
CA GLU A 54 -19.07 1.77 -22.75
C GLU A 54 -19.53 0.48 -22.08
N THR A 55 -19.08 -0.69 -22.54
CA THR A 55 -19.39 -1.99 -21.93
C THR A 55 -18.89 -2.10 -20.49
N ILE A 56 -17.71 -1.55 -20.21
CA ILE A 56 -17.11 -1.53 -18.87
C ILE A 56 -17.70 -0.38 -18.00
N GLY A 57 -18.34 0.61 -18.63
CA GLY A 57 -18.82 1.82 -17.97
C GLY A 57 -17.67 2.70 -17.47
N LEU A 58 -16.57 2.81 -18.24
CA LEU A 58 -15.42 3.67 -17.93
C LEU A 58 -15.43 4.91 -18.81
N SER A 59 -15.24 6.10 -18.23
CA SER A 59 -15.16 7.32 -19.04
C SER A 59 -13.82 7.42 -19.79
N MET A 60 -13.86 7.99 -21.00
CA MET A 60 -12.67 8.22 -21.84
C MET A 60 -11.59 9.03 -21.10
N ALA A 61 -11.98 10.06 -20.35
CA ALA A 61 -11.05 10.87 -19.56
C ALA A 61 -10.33 10.04 -18.48
N ARG A 62 -11.03 9.09 -17.83
CA ARG A 62 -10.44 8.22 -16.81
C ARG A 62 -9.47 7.22 -17.45
N TYR A 63 -9.83 6.64 -18.60
CA TYR A 63 -8.94 5.78 -19.37
C TYR A 63 -7.63 6.49 -19.74
N LEU A 64 -7.72 7.69 -20.33
CA LEU A 64 -6.54 8.48 -20.72
C LEU A 64 -5.68 8.86 -19.52
N SER A 65 -6.30 9.21 -18.38
CA SER A 65 -5.58 9.50 -17.13
C SER A 65 -4.78 8.28 -16.66
N TRP A 66 -5.39 7.10 -16.64
CA TRP A 66 -4.72 5.85 -16.25
C TRP A 66 -3.64 5.43 -17.24
N SER A 67 -3.88 5.59 -18.55
CA SER A 67 -2.89 5.30 -19.59
C SER A 67 -1.65 6.19 -19.45
N LYS A 68 -1.83 7.49 -19.19
CA LYS A 68 -0.70 8.41 -18.93
C LYS A 68 0.07 8.02 -17.67
N ARG A 69 -0.63 7.62 -16.61
CA ARG A 69 -0.03 7.17 -15.36
C ARG A 69 0.71 5.83 -15.49
N LYS A 70 0.26 4.93 -16.38
CA LYS A 70 0.95 3.67 -16.69
C LYS A 70 2.35 3.92 -17.23
N ILE A 71 2.50 4.89 -18.14
CA ILE A 71 3.81 5.29 -18.70
C ILE A 71 4.74 5.81 -17.59
N GLN A 72 4.18 6.48 -16.58
CA GLN A 72 4.95 7.02 -15.44
C GLN A 72 5.10 6.05 -14.26
N CYS A 73 4.68 4.78 -14.40
CA CYS A 73 4.65 3.78 -13.32
C CYS A 73 3.92 4.25 -12.04
N ARG A 74 2.86 5.06 -12.17
CA ARG A 74 2.08 5.65 -11.06
C ARG A 74 0.59 5.25 -11.10
N LEU A 75 0.33 3.96 -11.29
CA LEU A 75 -1.03 3.42 -11.44
C LEU A 75 -1.74 3.19 -10.11
N SER A 76 -1.00 2.91 -9.04
CA SER A 76 -1.57 2.84 -7.69
C SER A 76 -2.23 4.18 -7.36
N ASP A 77 -3.54 4.15 -7.10
CA ASP A 77 -4.16 5.32 -6.47
C ASP A 77 -3.75 5.29 -5.01
N GLU A 78 -2.63 5.95 -4.73
CA GLU A 78 -2.39 6.40 -3.37
C GLU A 78 -3.55 7.32 -2.98
N VAL A 79 -3.88 7.35 -1.69
CA VAL A 79 -4.96 8.19 -1.17
C VAL A 79 -4.52 9.65 -1.26
N SER A 80 -4.59 10.21 -2.47
CA SER A 80 -4.08 11.55 -2.79
C SER A 80 -5.06 12.65 -2.38
N CYS A 81 -5.98 12.37 -1.44
CA CYS A 81 -6.90 13.38 -0.92
C CYS A 81 -6.49 13.80 0.50
N PRO A 82 -5.63 14.82 0.63
CA PRO A 82 -5.54 15.61 1.85
C PRO A 82 -6.85 16.36 2.15
N LYS A 83 -7.78 16.44 1.18
CA LYS A 83 -9.08 17.14 1.26
C LYS A 83 -10.10 16.60 2.27
N LEU A 84 -9.73 15.72 3.19
CA LEU A 84 -10.64 15.33 4.27
C LEU A 84 -10.18 15.76 5.66
N THR A 85 -8.90 16.08 5.86
CA THR A 85 -8.40 16.60 7.14
C THR A 85 -6.92 17.00 6.99
N PRO A 86 -6.52 18.23 7.34
CA PRO A 86 -5.12 18.65 7.38
C PRO A 86 -4.27 17.84 8.38
N THR A 87 -4.91 17.10 9.28
CA THR A 87 -4.28 16.23 10.30
C THR A 87 -3.96 14.81 9.81
N LYS A 88 -4.24 14.47 8.55
CA LYS A 88 -3.91 13.15 8.01
C LYS A 88 -2.43 13.05 7.69
N ILE A 89 -1.83 11.92 8.08
CA ILE A 89 -0.44 11.59 7.77
C ILE A 89 -0.24 11.46 6.26
N THR A 90 0.82 12.07 5.74
CA THR A 90 1.18 11.98 4.32
C THR A 90 1.83 10.63 3.99
N THR A 91 1.87 10.26 2.72
CA THR A 91 2.52 9.01 2.29
C THR A 91 4.02 9.03 2.58
N LYS A 92 4.67 10.19 2.39
CA LYS A 92 6.08 10.41 2.76
C LYS A 92 6.35 10.17 4.25
N GLU A 93 5.47 10.67 5.10
CA GLU A 93 5.58 10.44 6.55
C GLU A 93 5.33 8.98 6.90
N ARG A 94 4.38 8.32 6.22
CA ARG A 94 4.09 6.91 6.43
C ARG A 94 5.27 6.01 6.05
N THR A 95 5.92 6.27 4.91
CA THR A 95 7.14 5.57 4.51
C THR A 95 8.28 5.83 5.48
N ALA A 96 8.46 7.09 5.93
CA ALA A 96 9.46 7.42 6.93
C ALA A 96 9.24 6.69 8.27
N ILE A 97 7.99 6.52 8.72
CA ILE A 97 7.68 5.68 9.89
C ILE A 97 8.13 4.23 9.65
N CYS A 98 7.78 3.64 8.51
CA CYS A 98 8.16 2.27 8.17
C CYS A 98 9.68 2.08 8.16
N ASP A 99 10.40 3.03 7.55
CA ASP A 99 11.86 3.00 7.47
C ASP A 99 12.50 3.08 8.86
N LEU A 100 12.04 4.01 9.70
CA LEU A 100 12.56 4.17 11.06
C LEU A 100 12.31 2.95 11.93
N VAL A 101 11.11 2.35 11.84
CA VAL A 101 10.74 1.16 12.61
C VAL A 101 11.49 -0.09 12.17
N THR A 102 11.80 -0.21 10.87
CA THR A 102 12.48 -1.38 10.28
C THR A 102 14.00 -1.27 10.37
N SER A 103 14.54 -0.06 10.49
CA SER A 103 15.98 0.17 10.50
C SER A 103 16.69 -0.56 11.65
N LYS A 104 17.81 -1.23 11.32
CA LYS A 104 18.67 -1.88 12.32
C LYS A 104 19.28 -0.89 13.33
N LYS A 105 19.48 0.36 12.90
CA LYS A 105 20.07 1.43 13.72
C LYS A 105 19.18 1.85 14.88
N TYR A 106 17.85 1.71 14.78
CA TYR A 106 16.92 2.17 15.81
C TYR A 106 16.15 1.02 16.49
N LEU A 107 16.67 -0.21 16.44
CA LEU A 107 16.02 -1.38 17.06
C LEU A 107 15.78 -1.23 18.56
N TYR A 108 16.68 -0.53 19.24
CA TYR A 108 16.64 -0.32 20.69
C TYR A 108 15.69 0.82 21.11
N PHE A 109 15.23 1.65 20.17
CA PHE A 109 14.29 2.73 20.48
C PHE A 109 12.88 2.15 20.61
N SER A 110 12.15 2.46 21.68
CA SER A 110 10.71 2.21 21.75
C SER A 110 9.95 2.98 20.64
N ILE A 111 8.69 2.62 20.36
CA ILE A 111 7.88 3.35 19.37
C ILE A 111 7.69 4.80 19.83
N THR A 112 7.54 5.02 21.14
CA THR A 112 7.45 6.35 21.75
C THR A 112 8.72 7.17 21.53
N SER A 113 9.91 6.58 21.76
CA SER A 113 11.16 7.30 21.56
C SER A 113 11.45 7.56 20.08
N LEU A 114 11.08 6.64 19.18
CA LEU A 114 11.13 6.87 17.73
C LEU A 114 10.25 8.03 17.30
N ALA A 115 9.01 8.10 17.80
CA ALA A 115 8.09 9.18 17.46
C ALA A 115 8.66 10.55 17.91
N LEU A 116 9.23 10.63 19.11
CA LEU A 116 9.89 11.83 19.61
C LEU A 116 11.16 12.19 18.82
N PHE A 117 11.94 11.18 18.42
CA PHE A 117 13.13 11.37 17.59
C PHE A 117 12.77 11.91 16.20
N ALA A 118 11.79 11.30 15.54
CA ALA A 118 11.31 11.71 14.23
C ALA A 118 10.73 13.13 14.25
N LYS A 119 9.96 13.48 15.29
CA LYS A 119 9.42 14.84 15.49
C LYS A 119 10.55 15.86 15.67
N ARG A 120 11.56 15.54 16.49
CA ARG A 120 12.73 16.43 16.70
C ARG A 120 13.59 16.62 15.45
N ARG A 121 13.62 15.65 14.54
CA ARG A 121 14.31 15.77 13.25
C ARG A 121 13.45 16.30 12.11
N GLY A 122 12.19 16.64 12.38
CA GLY A 122 11.27 17.16 11.36
C GLY A 122 10.92 16.14 10.28
N LEU A 123 11.09 14.84 10.56
CA LEU A 123 10.84 13.77 9.58
C LEU A 123 9.34 13.43 9.50
N VAL A 124 8.66 13.41 10.66
CA VAL A 124 7.26 13.01 10.77
C VAL A 124 6.58 13.83 11.87
N PHE A 125 5.47 14.48 11.55
CA PHE A 125 4.63 15.20 12.52
C PHE A 125 3.31 14.48 12.75
N ALA A 126 3.37 13.37 13.50
CA ALA A 126 2.21 12.55 13.82
C ALA A 126 2.12 12.25 15.31
N SER A 127 0.90 12.04 15.81
CA SER A 127 0.67 11.58 17.18
C SER A 127 1.13 10.14 17.37
N LEU A 128 1.42 9.76 18.61
CA LEU A 128 1.86 8.40 18.93
C LEU A 128 0.83 7.33 18.54
N THR A 129 -0.46 7.64 18.59
CA THR A 129 -1.54 6.74 18.16
C THR A 129 -1.48 6.43 16.66
N VAL A 130 -1.09 7.39 15.83
CA VAL A 130 -0.89 7.19 14.39
C VAL A 130 0.31 6.29 14.13
N TRP A 131 1.38 6.41 14.92
CA TRP A 131 2.53 5.50 14.84
C TRP A 131 2.12 4.05 15.11
N TYR A 132 1.43 3.79 16.22
CA TYR A 132 0.94 2.45 16.54
C TYR A 132 -0.03 1.92 15.48
N ARG A 133 -0.93 2.76 14.97
CA ARG A 133 -1.86 2.37 13.89
C ARG A 133 -1.09 1.96 12.63
N THR A 134 -0.12 2.75 12.20
CA THR A 134 0.69 2.48 11.01
C THR A 134 1.49 1.19 11.16
N VAL A 135 2.14 0.99 12.32
CA VAL A 135 2.87 -0.25 12.62
C VAL A 135 1.98 -1.48 12.54
N ARG A 136 0.73 -1.39 13.02
CA ARG A 136 -0.26 -2.47 12.93
C ARG A 136 -0.73 -2.71 11.50
N GLU A 137 -1.07 -1.66 10.76
CA GLU A 137 -1.53 -1.74 9.36
C GLU A 137 -0.50 -2.43 8.46
N PHE A 138 0.78 -2.11 8.63
CA PHE A 138 1.88 -2.72 7.87
C PHE A 138 2.43 -4.01 8.50
N SER A 139 1.82 -4.49 9.60
CA SER A 139 2.26 -5.69 10.33
C SER A 139 3.76 -5.71 10.63
N LEU A 140 4.34 -4.54 10.93
CA LEU A 140 5.78 -4.39 11.11
C LEU A 140 6.21 -5.10 12.40
N ARG A 141 6.92 -6.22 12.25
CA ARG A 141 7.57 -6.91 13.36
C ARG A 141 8.94 -6.32 13.56
N ARG A 142 9.17 -5.73 14.74
CA ARG A 142 10.52 -5.31 15.11
C ARG A 142 11.41 -6.53 15.31
N PRO A 143 12.63 -6.56 14.74
CA PRO A 143 13.60 -7.62 14.99
C PRO A 143 13.83 -7.78 16.50
N GLY A 144 13.28 -8.84 17.08
CA GLY A 144 13.47 -9.19 18.48
C GLY A 144 14.86 -9.78 18.67
N ILE A 145 15.86 -8.94 18.86
CA ILE A 145 17.22 -9.40 19.16
C ILE A 145 17.37 -9.48 20.67
N ARG A 146 17.75 -10.67 21.16
CA ARG A 146 18.14 -10.85 22.56
C ARG A 146 19.49 -10.18 22.78
N ILE A 147 19.50 -9.04 23.49
CA ILE A 147 20.69 -8.21 23.71
C ILE A 147 21.57 -8.79 24.82
N HIS A 148 20.96 -9.28 25.89
CA HIS A 148 21.71 -9.86 27.00
C HIS A 148 22.06 -11.32 26.71
N PRO A 149 23.32 -11.73 26.94
CA PRO A 149 23.69 -13.13 26.82
C PRO A 149 22.80 -13.98 27.71
N ALA A 150 22.64 -15.26 27.36
CA ALA A 150 21.97 -16.18 28.25
C ALA A 150 22.64 -16.13 29.62
N LYS A 151 21.82 -16.11 30.69
CA LYS A 151 22.36 -16.19 32.05
C LYS A 151 23.32 -17.39 32.09
N PRO A 152 24.55 -17.23 32.64
CA PRO A 152 25.46 -18.35 32.75
C PRO A 152 24.79 -19.46 33.56
N LYS A 153 24.72 -20.67 32.99
CA LYS A 153 24.11 -21.84 33.64
C LYS A 153 25.03 -22.40 34.74
N VAL A 154 26.32 -22.18 34.60
CA VAL A 154 27.34 -22.58 35.56
C VAL A 154 27.60 -21.38 36.46
N GLY A 155 27.37 -21.55 37.76
CA GLY A 155 27.77 -20.57 38.76
C GLY A 155 29.28 -20.45 38.82
N ILE A 156 29.78 -19.28 39.21
CA ILE A 156 31.22 -19.08 39.44
C ILE A 156 31.67 -20.06 40.55
N ARG A 157 32.69 -20.87 40.28
CA ARG A 157 33.24 -21.87 41.21
C ARG A 157 34.70 -21.53 41.47
N ALA A 158 35.03 -21.27 42.72
CA ALA A 158 36.42 -21.12 43.15
C ALA A 158 37.10 -22.49 43.20
N SER A 159 38.29 -22.59 42.59
CA SER A 159 39.16 -23.77 42.70
C SER A 159 40.03 -23.77 43.95
N ALA A 160 40.22 -22.61 44.59
CA ALA A 160 41.02 -22.43 45.81
C ALA A 160 40.51 -21.25 46.64
N ALA A 161 40.98 -21.14 47.89
CA ALA A 161 40.72 -19.98 48.73
C ALA A 161 41.26 -18.70 48.08
N ASN A 162 40.50 -17.60 48.18
CA ASN A 162 40.79 -16.29 47.56
C ASN A 162 40.79 -16.28 46.01
N GLN A 163 40.00 -17.13 45.35
CA GLN A 163 39.74 -17.05 43.91
C GLN A 163 38.24 -16.84 43.62
N ILE A 164 37.94 -16.12 42.53
CA ILE A 164 36.61 -16.00 41.91
C ILE A 164 36.66 -16.79 40.61
#